data_AF-A0A452ZBI1-F1
#
_entry.id   AF-A0A452ZBI1-F1
#
_cell.length_a   1.000
_cell.length_b   1.000
_cell.length_c   1.000
_cell.angle_alpha   90.00
_cell.angle_beta   90.00
_cell.angle_gamma   90.00
#
_symmetry.space_group_name_H-M   'P 1'
#
loop_
_entity.id
_entity.type
_entity.pdbx_description
1 polymer ?
#
loop_
_entity_poly.entity_id
_entity_poly.type
_entity_poly.pdbx_seq_one_letter_code
_entity_poly.pdbx_strand_id
1 'polypeptide(L)'
;DKVLIAAWANTSLDIVGTDQNRDAYWARISEYYNIHKESSWPERNPNAINCCYTLINRETSKFCGCLQQILNKEESGRTIAEKTNDAHILFKEMDVKKT
;
A
#
# COMPACT_ATOMS: atom_id res chain seq x y z
N ASP A 1 3.64 6.02 -1.22
CA ASP A 1 2.97 7.34 -1.22
C ASP A 1 2.25 7.51 0.11
N LYS A 2 2.78 8.31 1.04
CA LYS A 2 2.24 8.39 2.41
C LYS A 2 0.89 9.10 2.47
N VAL A 3 0.72 10.17 1.66
CA VAL A 3 -0.52 10.95 1.61
C VAL A 3 -1.65 10.11 1.06
N LEU A 4 -1.39 9.31 0.02
CA LEU A 4 -2.38 8.39 -0.54
C LEU A 4 -2.86 7.34 0.47
N ILE A 5 -1.95 6.74 1.25
CA ILE A 5 -2.33 5.78 2.29
C ILE A 5 -3.14 6.46 3.40
N ALA A 6 -2.78 7.68 3.79
CA ALA A 6 -3.56 8.46 4.75
C ALA A 6 -4.96 8.80 4.21
N ALA A 7 -5.07 9.18 2.93
CA ALA A 7 -6.35 9.47 2.27
C ALA A 7 -7.26 8.24 2.22
N TRP A 8 -6.69 7.09 1.85
CA TRP A 8 -7.40 5.81 1.86
C TRP A 8 -7.86 5.43 3.27
N ALA A 9 -6.98 5.55 4.27
CA ALA A 9 -7.31 5.19 5.66
C ALA A 9 -8.42 6.09 6.22
N ASN A 10 -8.34 7.41 6.04
CA ASN A 10 -9.40 8.32 6.46
C ASN A 10 -10.72 7.99 5.78
N THR A 11 -10.72 7.74 4.47
CA THR A 11 -11.96 7.47 3.73
C THR A 11 -12.56 6.12 4.09
N SER A 12 -11.73 5.08 4.32
CA SER A 12 -12.20 3.70 4.52
C SER A 12 -12.59 3.39 5.95
N LEU A 13 -11.97 4.07 6.93
CA LEU A 13 -12.23 3.86 8.35
C LEU A 13 -13.39 4.75 8.86
N ASP A 14 -13.73 5.81 8.14
CA ASP A 14 -14.86 6.72 8.43
C ASP A 14 -16.20 6.27 7.78
N ILE A 15 -16.25 5.06 7.20
CA ILE A 15 -17.48 4.55 6.56
C ILE A 15 -18.43 3.98 7.63
N VAL A 16 -19.29 4.84 8.17
CA VAL A 16 -20.53 4.45 8.85
C VAL A 16 -21.66 4.45 7.81
N GLY A 17 -21.72 3.43 6.94
CA GLY A 17 -22.82 3.33 5.96
C GLY A 17 -22.44 2.65 4.64
N THR A 18 -22.85 1.39 4.52
CA THR A 18 -22.69 0.49 3.38
C THR A 18 -23.59 0.91 2.20
N ASP A 19 -23.05 1.71 1.28
CA ASP A 19 -23.37 1.69 -0.18
C ASP A 19 -22.68 2.88 -0.88
N GLN A 20 -21.36 2.96 -0.78
CA GLN A 20 -20.61 3.93 -1.57
C GLN A 20 -20.40 3.35 -2.98
N ASN A 21 -21.02 3.96 -3.99
CA ASN A 21 -20.64 3.77 -5.38
C ASN A 21 -19.11 3.89 -5.49
N ARG A 22 -18.46 2.92 -6.14
CA ARG A 22 -17.00 2.86 -6.36
C ARG A 22 -16.42 4.19 -6.83
N ASP A 23 -17.13 4.90 -7.71
CA ASP A 23 -16.68 6.19 -8.23
C ASP A 23 -16.65 7.28 -7.14
N ALA A 24 -17.69 7.31 -6.30
CA ALA A 24 -17.76 8.24 -5.16
C ALA A 24 -16.69 7.94 -4.10
N TYR A 25 -16.38 6.67 -3.88
CA TYR A 25 -15.31 6.26 -2.98
C TYR A 25 -13.93 6.77 -3.44
N TRP A 26 -13.58 6.56 -4.72
CA TRP A 26 -12.31 7.05 -5.25
C TRP A 26 -12.28 8.58 -5.40
N ALA A 27 -13.42 9.22 -5.60
CA ALA A 27 -13.55 10.68 -5.60
C ALA A 27 -13.16 11.28 -4.23
N ARG A 28 -13.68 10.73 -3.12
CA ARG A 28 -13.34 11.19 -1.76
C ARG A 28 -11.85 11.02 -1.45
N ILE A 29 -11.26 9.89 -1.83
CA ILE A 29 -9.81 9.66 -1.63
C ILE A 29 -9.00 10.65 -2.47
N SER A 30 -9.41 10.91 -3.71
CA SER A 30 -8.75 11.88 -4.60
C SER A 30 -8.82 13.30 -4.06
N GLU A 31 -9.99 13.72 -3.56
CA GLU A 31 -10.19 15.02 -2.92
C GLU A 31 -9.29 15.16 -1.68
N TYR A 32 -9.33 14.20 -0.75
CA TYR A 32 -8.48 14.21 0.42
C TYR A 32 -7.00 14.27 0.03
N TYR A 33 -6.57 13.45 -0.93
CA TYR A 33 -5.18 13.45 -1.40
C TYR A 33 -4.78 14.82 -1.96
N ASN A 34 -5.60 15.44 -2.80
CA ASN A 34 -5.27 16.72 -3.44
C ASN A 34 -5.23 17.89 -2.44
N ILE A 35 -5.98 17.82 -1.34
CA ILE A 35 -5.93 18.78 -0.23
C ILE A 35 -4.63 18.65 0.58
N HIS A 36 -4.14 17.42 0.79
CA HIS A 36 -3.05 17.13 1.73
C HIS A 36 -1.69 16.83 1.07
N LYS A 37 -1.64 16.75 -0.28
CA LYS A 37 -0.37 16.61 -1.02
C LYS A 37 0.47 17.88 -0.87
N GLU A 38 1.78 17.76 -1.15
CA GLU A 38 2.62 18.93 -1.31
C GLU A 38 2.07 19.84 -2.42
N SER A 39 2.12 21.14 -2.20
CA SER A 39 1.56 22.14 -3.14
C SER A 39 2.22 22.08 -4.52
N SER A 40 3.50 21.67 -4.59
CA SER A 40 4.26 21.50 -5.81
C SER A 40 3.85 20.27 -6.65
N TRP A 41 3.15 19.31 -6.06
CA TRP A 41 2.77 18.07 -6.75
C TRP A 41 1.50 18.29 -7.58
N PRO A 42 1.37 17.64 -8.76
CA PRO A 42 0.16 17.77 -9.56
C PRO A 42 -1.05 17.15 -8.85
N GLU A 43 -2.24 17.65 -9.19
CA GLU A 43 -3.48 16.97 -8.82
C GLU A 43 -3.59 15.61 -9.48
N ARG A 44 -4.21 14.67 -8.77
CA ARG A 44 -4.47 13.32 -9.27
C ARG A 44 -5.96 13.07 -9.25
N ASN A 45 -6.51 12.71 -10.40
CA ASN A 45 -7.91 12.32 -10.52
C ASN A 45 -8.16 10.94 -9.87
N PRO A 46 -9.43 10.54 -9.66
CA PRO A 46 -9.78 9.27 -8.99
C PRO A 46 -9.16 8.03 -9.65
N ASN A 47 -9.05 8.01 -10.97
CA ASN A 47 -8.45 6.87 -11.69
C ASN A 47 -6.96 6.77 -11.43
N ALA A 48 -6.22 7.88 -11.46
CA ALA A 48 -4.80 7.92 -11.15
C ALA A 48 -4.53 7.47 -9.70
N ILE A 49 -5.36 7.91 -8.76
CA ILE A 49 -5.35 7.51 -7.35
C ILE A 49 -5.57 6.00 -7.20
N ASN A 50 -6.61 5.47 -7.82
CA ASN A 50 -6.93 4.04 -7.80
C ASN A 50 -5.79 3.18 -8.38
N CYS A 51 -5.23 3.57 -9.53
CA CYS A 51 -4.09 2.86 -10.14
C CYS A 51 -2.87 2.86 -9.21
N CYS A 52 -2.54 4.00 -8.61
CA CYS A 52 -1.41 4.11 -7.69
C CYS A 52 -1.63 3.28 -6.42
N TYR A 53 -2.83 3.35 -5.83
CA TYR A 53 -3.18 2.55 -4.65
C TYR A 53 -3.12 1.06 -4.95
N THR A 54 -3.69 0.63 -6.08
CA THR A 54 -3.69 -0.78 -6.50
C THR A 54 -2.28 -1.31 -6.64
N LEU A 55 -1.37 -0.53 -7.24
CA LEU A 55 0.04 -0.90 -7.34
C LEU A 55 0.69 -1.03 -5.95
N ILE A 56 0.54 -0.01 -5.09
CA ILE A 56 1.10 -0.04 -3.74
C ILE A 56 0.58 -1.25 -2.96
N ASN A 57 -0.73 -1.47 -2.95
CA ASN A 57 -1.35 -2.57 -2.23
C ASN A 57 -0.87 -3.94 -2.74
N ARG A 58 -0.70 -4.08 -4.06
CA ARG A 58 -0.15 -5.31 -4.66
C ARG A 58 1.28 -5.58 -4.20
N GLU A 59 2.16 -4.59 -4.29
CA GLU A 59 3.55 -4.75 -3.89
C GLU A 59 3.70 -4.96 -2.37
N THR A 60 2.90 -4.24 -1.56
CA THR A 60 2.85 -4.45 -0.10
C THR A 60 2.40 -5.87 0.23
N SER A 61 1.31 -6.35 -0.39
CA SER A 61 0.81 -7.72 -0.16
C SER A 61 1.85 -8.78 -0.53
N LYS A 62 2.56 -8.58 -1.64
CA LYS A 62 3.64 -9.47 -2.07
C LYS A 62 4.78 -9.48 -1.06
N PHE A 63 5.22 -8.32 -0.57
CA PHE A 63 6.24 -8.23 0.48
C PHE A 63 5.79 -8.89 1.80
N CYS A 64 4.54 -8.68 2.22
CA CYS A 64 3.98 -9.35 3.39
C CYS A 64 4.02 -10.88 3.25
N GLY A 65 3.78 -11.41 2.04
CA GLY A 65 3.98 -12.83 1.73
C GLY A 65 5.42 -13.28 1.94
N CYS A 66 6.41 -12.51 1.46
CA CYS A 66 7.83 -12.79 1.71
C CYS A 66 8.16 -12.78 3.20
N LEU A 67 7.68 -11.78 3.94
CA LEU A 67 7.90 -11.68 5.38
C LEU A 67 7.30 -12.88 6.12
N GLN A 68 6.08 -13.31 5.76
CA GLN A 68 5.50 -14.50 6.38
C GLN A 68 6.26 -15.78 6.07
N GLN A 69 6.79 -15.92 4.86
CA GLN A 69 7.66 -17.06 4.54
C GLN A 69 8.91 -17.10 5.44
N ILE A 70 9.50 -15.94 5.76
CA ILE A 70 10.64 -15.88 6.68
C ILE A 70 10.23 -16.16 8.12
N LEU A 71 9.10 -15.59 8.57
CA LEU A 71 8.60 -15.80 9.94
C LEU A 71 8.27 -17.27 10.20
N ASN A 72 7.68 -17.96 9.22
CA ASN A 72 7.30 -19.38 9.31
C ASN A 72 8.50 -20.35 9.40
N LYS A 73 9.75 -19.89 9.18
CA LYS A 73 10.95 -20.73 9.36
C LYS A 73 11.30 -20.97 10.83
N GLU A 74 10.62 -20.30 11.76
CA GLU A 74 10.79 -20.44 13.22
C GLU A 74 12.26 -20.39 13.70
N GLU A 75 13.10 -19.61 13.01
CA GLU A 75 14.49 -19.41 13.40
C GLU A 75 14.55 -18.62 14.71
N SER A 76 14.83 -19.34 15.80
CA SER A 76 15.04 -18.78 17.14
C SER A 76 16.34 -17.99 17.18
N GLY A 77 16.37 -16.89 17.95
CA GLY A 77 17.56 -16.08 18.15
C GLY A 77 17.80 -14.97 17.11
N ARG A 78 16.95 -14.86 16.08
CA ARG A 78 16.99 -13.77 15.10
C ARG A 78 15.99 -12.67 15.43
N THR A 79 16.42 -11.43 15.31
CA THR A 79 15.62 -10.22 15.52
C THR A 79 14.61 -10.01 14.40
N ILE A 80 13.57 -9.22 14.67
CA ILE A 80 12.58 -8.83 13.65
C ILE A 80 13.24 -8.05 12.50
N ALA A 81 14.25 -7.24 12.81
CA ALA A 81 14.97 -6.45 11.81
C ALA A 81 15.70 -7.36 10.81
N GLU A 82 16.40 -8.39 11.29
CA GLU A 82 17.07 -9.38 10.42
C GLU A 82 16.07 -10.13 9.55
N LYS A 83 14.95 -10.59 10.13
CA LYS A 83 13.88 -11.27 9.38
C LYS A 83 13.26 -10.36 8.31
N THR A 84 13.13 -9.07 8.60
CA THR A 84 12.63 -8.06 7.65
C THR A 84 13.61 -7.81 6.51
N ASN A 85 14.92 -7.85 6.79
CA ASN A 85 15.95 -7.73 5.76
C ASN A 85 15.95 -8.95 4.81
N ASP A 86 15.83 -10.15 5.35
CA ASP A 86 15.73 -11.37 4.53
C ASP A 86 14.48 -11.36 3.64
N ALA A 87 13.36 -10.86 4.18
CA ALA A 87 12.13 -10.67 3.39
C ALA A 87 12.34 -9.67 2.24
N HIS A 88 13.13 -8.61 2.45
CA HIS A 88 13.49 -7.65 1.38
C HIS A 88 14.33 -8.29 0.29
N ILE A 89 15.30 -9.14 0.65
CA ILE A 89 16.13 -9.88 -0.30
C ILE A 89 15.23 -10.79 -1.15
N LEU A 90 14.40 -11.61 -0.50
CA LEU A 90 13.47 -12.52 -1.17
C LEU A 90 12.50 -11.77 -2.11
N PHE A 91 11.96 -10.63 -1.66
CA PHE A 91 11.07 -9.81 -2.48
C PHE A 91 11.73 -9.33 -3.78
N LYS A 92 12.97 -8.83 -3.68
CA LYS A 92 13.75 -8.38 -4.85
C LYS A 92 14.04 -9.52 -5.82
N GLU A 93 14.41 -10.69 -5.33
CA GLU A 93 14.66 -11.87 -6.17
C GLU A 93 13.41 -12.32 -6.93
N MET A 94 12.23 -12.19 -6.31
CA MET A 94 10.96 -12.51 -6.98
C MET A 94 10.59 -11.52 -8.09
N ASP A 95 11.03 -10.26 -8.01
CA ASP A 95 10.84 -9.28 -9.09
C ASP A 95 11.79 -9.50 -10.26
N VAL A 96 13.05 -9.86 -9.98
CA VAL A 96 14.04 -10.17 -11.02
C VAL A 96 13.60 -11.37 -11.87
N LYS A 97 13.01 -12.40 -11.27
CA LYS A 97 12.55 -13.60 -11.98
C LYS A 97 11.31 -13.38 -12.89
N LYS A 98 10.66 -12.22 -12.81
CA LYS A 98 9.49 -11.88 -13.65
C LYS A 98 9.86 -11.08 -14.90
N THR A 99 11.11 -10.66 -15.03
CA THR A 99 11.63 -9.90 -16.19
C THR A 99 12.41 -10.84 -17.10
#